data_AF-A0A3D2J1H6-F1
#
_entry.id   AF-A0A3D2J1H6-F1
#
_cell.length_a   1.000
_cell.length_b   1.000
_cell.length_c   1.000
_cell.angle_alpha   90.00
_cell.angle_beta   90.00
_cell.angle_gamma   90.00
#
_symmetry.space_group_name_H-M   'P 1'
#
loop_
_entity.id
_entity.type
_entity.pdbx_description
1 polymer ?
#
loop_
_entity_poly.entity_id
_entity_poly.type
_entity_poly.pdbx_seq_one_letter_code
_entity_poly.pdbx_strand_id
1 'polypeptide(L)'
;PSKATAANASHSSTQNVQVSINANTSNGTVPGTALGMNTAAWDSHMLDASIPNLLQQDGVKVMRFPGGSTSDYYKWQSNTALTCSVCGGVDASDTFDAFMGVTGATGAQAMITVNYGSGTPQEAAGWVQYANKGGSGYTGPVPTYPGGSSTGHN
;
A
#
# COMPACT_ATOMS: atom_id res chain seq x y z
N PRO A 1 7.52 -56.78 -33.42
CA PRO A 1 6.85 -56.01 -32.35
C PRO A 1 7.79 -55.81 -31.15
N SER A 2 8.39 -54.62 -31.04
CA SER A 2 9.21 -54.20 -29.90
C SER A 2 8.30 -53.95 -28.69
N LYS A 3 8.67 -54.50 -27.53
CA LYS A 3 8.04 -54.15 -26.25
C LYS A 3 8.69 -52.87 -25.76
N ALA A 4 7.89 -51.82 -25.57
CA ALA A 4 8.33 -50.58 -24.95
C ALA A 4 8.68 -50.84 -23.47
N THR A 5 9.90 -50.51 -23.08
CA THR A 5 10.33 -50.49 -21.68
C THR A 5 9.79 -49.20 -21.06
N ALA A 6 8.91 -49.30 -20.07
CA ALA A 6 8.47 -48.15 -19.30
C ALA A 6 9.68 -47.57 -18.53
N ALA A 7 10.01 -46.30 -18.79
CA ALA A 7 10.98 -45.58 -17.99
C ALA A 7 10.41 -45.42 -16.58
N ASN A 8 11.03 -46.10 -15.61
CA ASN A 8 10.70 -45.95 -14.21
C ASN A 8 11.13 -44.54 -13.79
N ALA A 9 10.18 -43.60 -13.74
CA ALA A 9 10.45 -42.27 -13.22
C ALA A 9 10.89 -42.40 -11.75
N SER A 10 12.18 -42.18 -11.53
CA SER A 10 12.77 -42.10 -10.19
C SER A 10 12.02 -41.05 -9.39
N HIS A 11 11.22 -41.51 -8.42
CA HIS A 11 10.62 -40.65 -7.43
C HIS A 11 11.74 -39.99 -6.62
N SER A 12 11.62 -38.67 -6.42
CA SER A 12 12.57 -37.87 -5.62
C SER A 12 12.80 -38.55 -4.27
N SER A 13 14.05 -38.92 -3.97
CA SER A 13 14.41 -39.53 -2.69
C SER A 13 14.06 -38.58 -1.55
N THR A 14 13.39 -39.09 -0.53
CA THR A 14 13.08 -38.35 0.69
C THR A 14 14.38 -37.89 1.36
N GLN A 15 14.68 -36.61 1.29
CA GLN A 15 15.82 -36.01 1.97
C GLN A 15 15.42 -35.67 3.41
N ASN A 16 16.11 -36.25 4.38
CA ASN A 16 15.95 -35.87 5.78
C ASN A 16 16.68 -34.55 6.04
N VAL A 17 15.94 -33.52 6.45
CA VAL A 17 16.48 -32.22 6.86
C VAL A 17 16.41 -32.11 8.38
N GLN A 18 17.49 -31.68 9.02
CA GLN A 18 17.53 -31.37 10.45
C GLN A 18 17.47 -29.86 10.64
N VAL A 19 16.55 -29.38 11.48
CA VAL A 19 16.40 -27.95 11.83
C VAL A 19 16.67 -27.81 13.33
N SER A 20 17.63 -26.96 13.70
CA SER A 20 17.91 -26.61 15.09
C SER A 20 17.48 -25.17 15.38
N ILE A 21 16.86 -24.95 16.54
CA ILE A 21 16.44 -23.63 17.02
C ILE A 21 17.25 -23.30 18.27
N ASN A 22 17.97 -22.19 18.27
CA ASN A 22 18.66 -21.67 19.45
C ASN A 22 17.99 -20.37 19.92
N ALA A 23 17.14 -20.46 20.94
CA ALA A 23 16.42 -19.31 21.49
C ALA A 23 17.32 -18.33 22.27
N ASN A 24 18.58 -18.68 22.56
CA ASN A 24 19.53 -17.82 23.24
C ASN A 24 20.30 -16.88 22.29
N THR A 25 20.10 -17.03 20.97
CA THR A 25 20.72 -16.19 19.95
C THR A 25 19.65 -15.39 19.22
N SER A 26 19.44 -14.13 19.62
CA SER A 26 18.54 -13.20 18.95
C SER A 26 19.28 -12.38 17.90
N ASN A 27 18.74 -12.29 16.67
CA ASN A 27 19.25 -11.44 15.59
C ASN A 27 18.56 -10.07 15.53
N GLY A 28 17.62 -9.79 16.44
CA GLY A 28 16.82 -8.58 16.46
C GLY A 28 15.32 -8.86 16.62
N THR A 29 14.55 -7.77 16.71
CA THR A 29 13.09 -7.84 16.80
C THR A 29 12.49 -7.57 15.42
N VAL A 30 11.57 -8.42 14.98
CA VAL A 30 10.75 -8.12 13.80
C VAL A 30 9.85 -6.93 14.16
N PRO A 31 9.97 -5.77 13.47
CA PRO A 31 9.17 -4.61 13.82
C PRO A 31 7.70 -4.90 13.55
N GLY A 32 6.80 -4.30 14.33
CA GLY A 32 5.36 -4.42 14.09
C GLY A 32 4.96 -3.99 12.67
N THR A 33 5.71 -3.07 12.06
CA THR A 33 5.51 -2.59 10.69
C THR A 33 6.01 -3.53 9.59
N ALA A 34 6.55 -4.71 9.93
CA ALA A 34 7.08 -5.65 8.94
C ALA A 34 6.00 -6.22 8.01
N LEU A 35 4.73 -6.24 8.44
CA LEU A 35 3.60 -6.68 7.64
C LEU A 35 2.91 -5.46 7.03
N GLY A 36 3.26 -5.17 5.77
CA GLY A 36 2.71 -4.04 5.01
C GLY A 36 2.00 -4.48 3.73
N MET A 37 1.09 -3.65 3.25
CA MET A 37 0.38 -3.82 1.99
C MET A 37 0.59 -2.61 1.08
N ASN A 38 0.79 -2.87 -0.22
CA ASN A 38 0.66 -1.84 -1.25
C ASN A 38 -0.80 -1.78 -1.73
N THR A 39 -1.43 -0.62 -1.64
CA THR A 39 -2.69 -0.31 -2.32
C THR A 39 -2.42 0.47 -3.59
N ALA A 40 -3.43 0.61 -4.45
CA ALA A 40 -3.32 1.36 -5.69
C ALA A 40 -4.52 2.30 -5.85
N ALA A 41 -4.30 3.49 -6.39
CA ALA A 41 -5.36 4.47 -6.63
C ALA A 41 -6.35 4.07 -7.73
N TRP A 42 -6.12 2.95 -8.42
CA TRP A 42 -7.03 2.38 -9.43
C TRP A 42 -7.82 1.17 -8.92
N ASP A 43 -7.65 0.79 -7.65
CA ASP A 43 -8.27 -0.41 -7.10
C ASP A 43 -9.74 -0.18 -6.76
N SER A 44 -10.61 -0.48 -7.71
CA SER A 44 -12.06 -0.31 -7.58
C SER A 44 -12.71 -1.04 -6.39
N HIS A 45 -11.98 -1.88 -5.65
CA HIS A 45 -12.47 -2.58 -4.46
C HIS A 45 -11.82 -2.09 -3.16
N MET A 46 -10.92 -1.09 -3.20
CA MET A 46 -10.23 -0.58 -2.00
C MET A 46 -11.22 -0.15 -0.90
N LEU A 47 -12.38 0.36 -1.30
CA LEU A 47 -13.43 0.87 -0.41
C LEU A 47 -14.52 -0.15 -0.09
N ASP A 48 -14.38 -1.41 -0.51
CA ASP A 48 -15.34 -2.45 -0.15
C ASP A 48 -15.42 -2.62 1.37
N ALA A 49 -16.64 -2.68 1.91
CA ALA A 49 -16.87 -2.65 3.35
C ALA A 49 -16.20 -3.80 4.13
N SER A 50 -15.87 -4.91 3.47
CA SER A 50 -15.16 -6.04 4.08
C SER A 50 -13.66 -5.81 4.22
N ILE A 51 -13.06 -4.93 3.43
CA ILE A 51 -11.60 -4.77 3.32
C ILE A 51 -10.95 -4.42 4.64
N PRO A 52 -11.41 -3.42 5.42
CA PRO A 52 -10.75 -3.09 6.69
C PRO A 52 -10.67 -4.27 7.67
N ASN A 53 -11.71 -5.12 7.73
CA ASN A 53 -11.72 -6.28 8.61
C ASN A 53 -10.79 -7.39 8.12
N LEU A 54 -10.74 -7.63 6.81
CA LEU A 54 -9.81 -8.60 6.23
C LEU A 54 -8.35 -8.18 6.48
N LEU A 55 -8.02 -6.90 6.25
CA LEU A 55 -6.68 -6.37 6.48
C LEU A 55 -6.26 -6.45 7.96
N GLN A 56 -7.19 -6.25 8.89
CA GLN A 56 -6.95 -6.46 10.32
C GLN A 56 -6.65 -7.91 10.65
N GLN A 57 -7.44 -8.85 10.11
CA GLN A 57 -7.25 -10.29 10.33
C GLN A 57 -5.94 -10.80 9.74
N ASP A 58 -5.53 -10.25 8.60
CA ASP A 58 -4.25 -10.53 7.95
C ASP A 58 -3.06 -9.87 8.68
N GLY A 59 -3.33 -9.06 9.71
CA GLY A 59 -2.30 -8.44 10.54
C GLY A 59 -1.55 -7.31 9.86
N VAL A 60 -2.13 -6.69 8.82
CA VAL A 60 -1.51 -5.56 8.10
C VAL A 60 -1.31 -4.38 9.07
N LYS A 61 -0.08 -3.89 9.16
CA LYS A 61 0.32 -2.77 10.04
C LYS A 61 0.75 -1.52 9.28
N VAL A 62 1.01 -1.63 7.98
CA VAL A 62 1.32 -0.49 7.12
C VAL A 62 0.56 -0.61 5.80
N MET A 63 -0.07 0.47 5.34
CA MET A 63 -0.69 0.54 4.03
C MET A 63 -0.02 1.64 3.20
N ARG A 64 0.39 1.31 1.97
CA ARG A 64 1.07 2.23 1.06
C ARG A 64 0.15 2.69 -0.06
N PHE A 65 0.08 4.00 -0.30
CA PHE A 65 -0.73 4.63 -1.36
C PHE A 65 0.12 5.70 -2.09
N PRO A 66 -0.16 6.07 -3.37
CA PRO A 66 -1.21 5.62 -4.30
C PRO A 66 -0.82 4.41 -5.18
N GLY A 67 0.32 3.81 -4.89
CA GLY A 67 0.76 2.54 -5.45
C GLY A 67 1.62 2.63 -6.73
N GLY A 68 2.71 1.87 -6.72
CA GLY A 68 3.60 1.60 -7.86
C GLY A 68 4.03 2.82 -8.69
N SER A 69 4.26 2.58 -9.97
CA SER A 69 4.58 3.63 -10.95
C SER A 69 3.51 4.72 -11.05
N THR A 70 2.25 4.44 -10.71
CA THR A 70 1.19 5.45 -10.69
C THR A 70 1.53 6.61 -9.76
N SER A 71 2.30 6.39 -8.69
CA SER A 71 2.77 7.47 -7.82
C SER A 71 3.55 8.56 -8.55
N ASP A 72 4.32 8.23 -9.59
CA ASP A 72 5.08 9.18 -10.41
C ASP A 72 4.21 10.05 -11.33
N TYR A 73 2.90 9.79 -11.37
CA TYR A 73 1.95 10.45 -12.25
C TYR A 73 0.71 10.96 -11.53
N TYR A 74 0.49 10.52 -10.29
CA TYR A 74 -0.67 10.84 -9.47
C TYR A 74 -0.64 12.29 -8.98
N LYS A 75 -1.79 12.96 -9.07
CA LYS A 75 -2.07 14.31 -8.60
C LYS A 75 -3.08 14.22 -7.47
N TRP A 76 -2.57 14.26 -6.23
CA TRP A 76 -3.34 14.00 -5.01
C TRP A 76 -4.51 14.98 -4.78
N GLN A 77 -4.34 16.23 -5.22
CA GLN A 77 -5.36 17.28 -5.08
C GLN A 77 -6.55 17.09 -6.03
N SER A 78 -6.36 16.45 -7.17
CA SER A 78 -7.44 16.25 -8.15
C SER A 78 -7.93 14.82 -8.20
N ASN A 79 -7.29 13.90 -7.46
CA ASN A 79 -7.45 12.46 -7.61
C ASN A 79 -7.38 12.03 -9.08
N THR A 80 -6.31 12.42 -9.76
CA THR A 80 -6.08 12.06 -11.17
C THR A 80 -4.65 11.58 -11.37
N ALA A 81 -4.38 10.93 -12.50
CA ALA A 81 -3.02 10.64 -12.96
C ALA A 81 -2.83 11.17 -14.38
N LEU A 82 -1.58 11.37 -14.80
CA LEU A 82 -1.29 11.62 -16.22
C LEU A 82 -1.79 10.45 -17.07
N THR A 83 -2.38 10.78 -18.21
CA THR A 83 -2.78 9.76 -19.20
C THR A 83 -1.57 9.37 -20.04
N CYS A 84 -1.01 8.19 -19.77
CA CYS A 84 0.03 7.60 -20.61
C CYS A 84 0.00 6.07 -20.51
N SER A 85 0.67 5.38 -21.46
CA SER A 85 0.65 3.92 -21.55
C SER A 85 1.22 3.19 -20.33
N VAL A 86 2.02 3.87 -19.51
CA VAL A 86 2.67 3.30 -18.31
C VAL A 86 2.20 3.94 -16.99
N CYS A 87 1.31 4.93 -17.06
CA CYS A 87 0.96 5.77 -15.91
C CYS A 87 -0.05 5.08 -14.96
N GLY A 88 -0.73 4.03 -15.43
CA GLY A 88 -1.87 3.44 -14.72
C GLY A 88 -3.10 4.34 -14.74
N GLY A 89 -4.12 3.96 -13.98
CA GLY A 89 -5.37 4.70 -13.84
C GLY A 89 -5.57 5.25 -12.43
N VAL A 90 -6.71 5.90 -12.23
CA VAL A 90 -7.23 6.30 -10.91
C VAL A 90 -8.73 6.01 -10.89
N ASP A 91 -9.22 5.34 -9.86
CA ASP A 91 -10.63 5.27 -9.54
C ASP A 91 -11.06 6.60 -8.91
N ALA A 92 -12.18 7.15 -9.37
CA ALA A 92 -12.66 8.44 -8.90
C ALA A 92 -12.97 8.45 -7.39
N SER A 93 -13.27 7.27 -6.81
CA SER A 93 -13.61 7.09 -5.40
C SER A 93 -12.38 6.95 -4.51
N ASP A 94 -11.28 6.43 -5.04
CA ASP A 94 -10.03 6.12 -4.32
C ASP A 94 -9.17 7.35 -4.05
N THR A 95 -9.78 8.37 -3.46
CA THR A 95 -9.09 9.57 -3.01
C THR A 95 -8.14 9.26 -1.84
N PHE A 96 -7.17 10.14 -1.61
CA PHE A 96 -6.32 10.06 -0.42
C PHE A 96 -7.14 9.99 0.89
N ASP A 97 -8.21 10.78 1.01
CA ASP A 97 -9.05 10.79 2.21
C ASP A 97 -9.80 9.45 2.39
N ALA A 98 -10.30 8.87 1.30
CA ALA A 98 -10.95 7.56 1.33
C ALA A 98 -9.95 6.45 1.74
N PHE A 99 -8.74 6.48 1.20
CA PHE A 99 -7.63 5.62 1.62
C PHE A 99 -7.30 5.78 3.10
N MET A 100 -7.25 7.01 3.63
CA MET A 100 -7.01 7.26 5.04
C MET A 100 -8.14 6.69 5.92
N GLY A 101 -9.40 6.74 5.47
CA GLY A 101 -10.53 6.10 6.14
C GLY A 101 -10.37 4.58 6.28
N VAL A 102 -9.99 3.89 5.20
CA VAL A 102 -9.71 2.44 5.21
C VAL A 102 -8.51 2.12 6.11
N THR A 103 -7.45 2.92 6.01
CA THR A 103 -6.22 2.75 6.80
C THR A 103 -6.50 2.90 8.30
N GLY A 104 -7.27 3.93 8.67
CA GLY A 104 -7.72 4.18 10.04
C GLY A 104 -8.62 3.07 10.57
N ALA A 105 -9.60 2.62 9.78
CA ALA A 105 -10.46 1.50 10.14
C ALA A 105 -9.70 0.17 10.32
N THR A 106 -8.57 0.00 9.61
CA THR A 106 -7.68 -1.15 9.74
C THR A 106 -6.76 -1.04 10.98
N GLY A 107 -6.58 0.17 11.52
CA GLY A 107 -5.57 0.44 12.55
C GLY A 107 -4.12 0.34 12.04
N ALA A 108 -3.93 0.43 10.71
CA ALA A 108 -2.63 0.43 10.08
C ALA A 108 -2.02 1.84 10.03
N GLN A 109 -0.72 1.94 9.80
CA GLN A 109 -0.04 3.20 9.51
C GLN A 109 -0.09 3.48 8.01
N ALA A 110 -0.35 4.72 7.60
CA ALA A 110 -0.24 5.14 6.21
C ALA A 110 1.23 5.39 5.81
N MET A 111 1.62 4.91 4.64
CA MET A 111 2.89 5.23 3.96
C MET A 111 2.60 5.86 2.60
N ILE A 112 2.85 7.16 2.46
CA ILE A 112 2.53 7.89 1.24
C ILE A 112 3.76 7.99 0.32
N THR A 113 3.58 7.63 -0.95
CA THR A 113 4.58 7.87 -2.00
C THR A 113 4.19 9.13 -2.79
N VAL A 114 4.94 10.21 -2.63
CA VAL A 114 4.71 11.47 -3.35
C VAL A 114 5.15 11.38 -4.81
N ASN A 115 4.55 12.20 -5.67
CA ASN A 115 4.86 12.25 -7.10
C ASN A 115 6.22 12.91 -7.36
N TYR A 116 7.25 12.08 -7.52
CA TYR A 116 8.60 12.51 -7.89
C TYR A 116 8.77 12.63 -9.40
N GLY A 117 8.14 11.76 -10.20
CA GLY A 117 8.36 11.71 -11.65
C GLY A 117 7.86 12.92 -12.42
N SER A 118 6.56 13.23 -12.32
CA SER A 118 5.90 14.34 -13.05
C SER A 118 5.41 15.47 -12.14
N GLY A 119 5.65 15.33 -10.84
CA GLY A 119 5.28 16.30 -9.83
C GLY A 119 6.32 17.38 -9.61
N THR A 120 6.08 18.17 -8.57
CA THR A 120 7.02 19.20 -8.12
C THR A 120 7.29 19.03 -6.62
N PRO A 121 8.44 19.52 -6.11
CA PRO A 121 8.66 19.57 -4.67
C PRO A 121 7.56 20.30 -3.90
N GLN A 122 6.95 21.33 -4.50
CA GLN A 122 5.84 22.09 -3.92
C GLN A 122 4.56 21.25 -3.83
N GLU A 123 4.27 20.44 -4.85
CA GLU A 123 3.16 19.50 -4.82
C GLU A 123 3.33 18.46 -3.69
N ALA A 124 4.54 17.91 -3.53
CA ALA A 124 4.86 16.99 -2.45
C ALA A 124 4.75 17.65 -1.07
N ALA A 125 5.30 18.86 -0.92
CA ALA A 125 5.20 19.62 0.33
C ALA A 125 3.73 19.96 0.68
N GLY A 126 2.91 20.28 -0.33
CA GLY A 126 1.48 20.47 -0.18
C GLY A 126 0.78 19.22 0.35
N TRP A 127 1.13 18.04 -0.18
CA TRP A 127 0.55 16.78 0.30
C TRP A 127 0.97 16.49 1.74
N VAL A 128 2.24 16.69 2.10
CA VAL A 128 2.72 16.52 3.48
C VAL A 128 1.98 17.45 4.44
N GLN A 129 1.79 18.72 4.07
CA GLN A 129 1.03 19.66 4.89
C GLN A 129 -0.43 19.23 5.04
N TYR A 130 -1.05 18.81 3.95
CA TYR A 130 -2.43 18.32 3.96
C TYR A 130 -2.56 17.05 4.80
N ALA A 131 -1.74 16.03 4.59
CA ALA A 131 -1.75 14.75 5.30
C ALA A 131 -1.41 14.85 6.80
N ASN A 132 -0.87 15.98 7.26
CA ASN A 132 -0.64 16.25 8.68
C ASN A 132 -1.66 17.23 9.28
N LYS A 133 -2.64 17.70 8.50
CA LYS A 133 -3.75 18.54 8.98
C LYS A 133 -4.51 17.83 10.10
N GLY A 134 -4.80 18.55 11.19
CA GLY A 134 -5.47 18.00 12.38
C GLY A 134 -4.55 17.23 13.33
N GLY A 135 -3.31 16.94 12.93
CA GLY A 135 -2.27 16.43 13.82
C GLY A 135 -1.79 17.49 14.80
N SER A 136 -1.21 17.05 15.93
CA SER A 136 -0.65 17.95 16.94
C SER A 136 0.45 18.83 16.33
N GLY A 137 0.16 20.12 16.11
CA GLY A 137 1.12 21.12 15.62
C GLY A 137 0.78 21.81 14.29
N TYR A 138 -0.30 21.44 13.60
CA TYR A 138 -0.70 22.12 12.37
C TYR A 138 -1.44 23.44 12.64
N THR A 139 -0.94 24.56 12.11
CA THR A 139 -1.55 25.91 12.24
C THR A 139 -1.73 26.64 10.90
N GLY A 140 -1.61 25.92 9.77
CA GLY A 140 -1.65 26.50 8.42
C GLY A 140 -3.06 26.61 7.81
N PRO A 141 -3.21 27.35 6.70
CA PRO A 141 -4.46 27.40 5.94
C PRO A 141 -4.71 26.09 5.19
N VAL A 142 -5.97 25.68 5.12
CA VAL A 142 -6.42 24.45 4.43
C VAL A 142 -6.53 24.71 2.92
N PRO A 143 -5.76 24.03 2.06
CA PRO A 143 -6.05 24.00 0.62
C PRO A 143 -7.34 23.21 0.39
N THR A 144 -8.33 23.80 -0.28
CA THR A 144 -9.57 23.12 -0.67
C THR A 144 -9.50 22.70 -2.13
N TYR A 145 -9.80 21.43 -2.41
CA TYR A 145 -9.92 20.89 -3.76
C TYR A 145 -11.09 19.91 -3.83
N PRO A 146 -11.62 19.59 -5.04
CA PRO A 146 -12.77 18.68 -5.19
C PRO A 146 -12.48 17.30 -4.57
N GLY A 147 -13.35 16.86 -3.64
CA GLY A 147 -13.20 15.58 -2.94
C GLY A 147 -12.27 15.62 -1.71
N GLY A 148 -11.55 16.72 -1.47
CA GLY A 148 -10.75 16.91 -0.26
C GLY A 148 -11.60 17.38 0.93
N SER A 149 -11.32 16.84 2.11
CA SER A 149 -12.04 17.18 3.33
C SER A 149 -11.79 18.63 3.77
N SER A 150 -12.89 19.36 3.96
CA SER A 150 -12.87 20.72 4.52
C SER A 150 -12.32 20.76 5.94
N THR A 151 -12.46 19.67 6.71
CA THR A 151 -11.99 19.53 8.10
C THR A 151 -10.70 18.73 8.23
N GLY A 152 -10.24 18.06 7.16
CA GLY A 152 -9.07 17.19 7.16
C GLY A 152 -9.46 15.71 7.17
N HIS A 153 -8.47 14.83 7.10
CA HIS A 153 -8.60 13.39 6.92
C HIS A 153 -8.55 12.66 8.26
N ASN A 154 -9.65 12.77 9.03
CA ASN A 154 -9.90 11.97 10.24
C ASN A 154 -11.17 11.13 10.06
#